data_AF-A0A8B7T0V8-F1
#
_entry.id   AF-A0A8B7T0V8-F1
#
_cell.length_a   1.000
_cell.length_b   1.000
_cell.length_c   1.000
_cell.angle_alpha   90.00
_cell.angle_beta   90.00
_cell.angle_gamma   90.00
#
_symmetry.space_group_name_H-M   'P 1'
#
loop_
_entity.id
_entity.type
_entity.pdbx_description
1 polymer ?
#
loop_
_entity_poly.entity_id
_entity_poly.type
_entity_poly.pdbx_seq_one_letter_code
_entity_poly.pdbx_strand_id
1 'polypeptide(L)'
;MFGLLLRTPFQRLRVVRTQHHIEALVEHCSGRVVVSASTREWAIKKHLYSTRNVVACESIGRVLAERCLEAGINFMVYQPTPWEAASDSIKLLQSAMTEGGVMLQEPRRIYG
;
A
#
# COMPACT_ATOMS: atom_id res chain seq x y z
N MET A 1 25.27 -23.34 -2.71
CA MET A 1 24.41 -22.47 -3.52
C MET A 1 22.94 -22.90 -3.37
N PHE A 2 22.39 -22.79 -2.16
CA PHE A 2 20.99 -23.10 -1.85
C PHE A 2 20.54 -22.09 -0.80
N GLY A 3 19.83 -21.03 -1.21
CA GLY A 3 19.47 -19.96 -0.26
C GLY A 3 18.62 -18.83 -0.82
N LEU A 4 17.86 -19.07 -1.90
CA LEU A 4 17.09 -18.02 -2.58
C LEU A 4 15.57 -18.29 -2.68
N LEU A 5 15.04 -19.28 -1.97
CA LEU A 5 13.63 -19.67 -2.14
C LEU A 5 12.65 -19.26 -1.03
N LEU A 6 13.05 -18.44 -0.06
CA LEU A 6 12.11 -17.92 0.97
C LEU A 6 12.26 -16.40 1.19
N ARG A 7 12.44 -15.64 0.10
CA ARG A 7 12.68 -14.18 0.13
C ARG A 7 11.56 -13.34 -0.48
N THR A 8 10.32 -13.84 -0.47
CA THR A 8 9.20 -13.08 -1.03
C THR A 8 8.26 -12.67 0.10
N PRO A 9 8.17 -11.37 0.44
CA PRO A 9 7.23 -10.88 1.43
C PRO A 9 5.82 -11.24 1.00
N PHE A 10 5.07 -11.91 1.87
CA PHE A 10 3.77 -12.52 1.55
C PHE A 10 2.79 -11.53 0.92
N GLN A 11 2.87 -10.25 1.27
CA GLN A 11 2.05 -9.17 0.72
C GLN A 11 2.93 -8.04 0.18
N ARG A 12 2.66 -7.60 -1.05
CA ARG A 12 3.33 -6.48 -1.72
C ARG A 12 2.34 -5.36 -1.98
N LEU A 13 2.72 -4.15 -1.60
CA LEU A 13 1.98 -2.95 -1.96
C LEU A 13 2.36 -2.51 -3.37
N ARG A 14 1.36 -2.27 -4.20
CA ARG A 14 1.49 -1.73 -5.55
C ARG A 14 0.60 -0.51 -5.70
N VAL A 15 1.22 0.61 -6.03
CA VAL A 15 0.51 1.88 -6.25
C VAL A 15 0.51 2.18 -7.74
N VAL A 16 -0.66 2.43 -8.30
CA VAL A 16 -0.85 2.79 -9.71
C VAL A 16 -1.42 4.20 -9.76
N ARG A 17 -0.64 5.13 -10.30
CA ARG A 17 -1.07 6.52 -10.52
C ARG A 17 -1.30 6.73 -12.00
N THR A 18 -2.53 6.98 -12.38
CA THR A 18 -2.93 7.36 -13.74
C THR A 18 -3.15 8.87 -13.83
N GLN A 19 -3.43 9.38 -15.03
CA GLN A 19 -3.68 10.80 -15.23
C GLN A 19 -4.82 11.32 -14.34
N HIS A 20 -5.86 10.53 -14.06
CA HIS A 20 -7.06 10.98 -13.34
C HIS A 20 -7.34 10.26 -12.03
N HIS A 21 -6.70 9.11 -11.80
CA HIS A 21 -7.00 8.23 -10.68
C HIS A 21 -5.74 7.68 -10.05
N ILE A 22 -5.81 7.54 -8.72
CA ILE A 22 -4.83 6.82 -7.93
C ILE A 22 -5.51 5.54 -7.45
N GLU A 23 -4.80 4.43 -7.56
CA GLU A 23 -5.21 3.11 -7.09
C GLU A 23 -4.05 2.49 -6.30
N ALA A 24 -4.36 1.82 -5.21
CA ALA A 24 -3.42 1.06 -4.41
C ALA A 24 -3.93 -0.36 -4.24
N LEU A 25 -3.03 -1.33 -4.38
CA LEU A 25 -3.32 -2.75 -4.46
C LEU A 25 -2.36 -3.48 -3.55
N VAL A 26 -2.86 -4.46 -2.82
CA VAL A 26 -2.06 -5.39 -2.02
C VAL A 26 -2.13 -6.74 -2.69
N GLU A 27 -1.00 -7.18 -3.23
CA GLU A 27 -0.87 -8.44 -3.95
C GLU A 27 -0.17 -9.48 -3.08
N HIS A 28 -0.74 -10.68 -3.03
CA HIS A 28 -0.10 -11.84 -2.43
C HIS A 28 1.02 -12.37 -3.35
N CYS A 29 2.04 -13.03 -2.81
CA CYS A 29 3.07 -13.71 -3.61
C CYS A 29 2.52 -14.68 -4.67
N SER A 30 1.31 -15.21 -4.46
CA SER A 30 0.62 -16.07 -5.43
C SER A 30 0.07 -15.31 -6.65
N GLY A 31 0.27 -13.99 -6.74
CA GLY A 31 -0.25 -13.13 -7.81
C GLY A 31 -1.74 -12.74 -7.66
N ARG A 32 -2.33 -12.97 -6.49
CA ARG A 32 -3.73 -12.60 -6.21
C ARG A 32 -3.78 -11.26 -5.49
N VAL A 33 -4.64 -10.35 -5.94
CA VAL A 33 -4.96 -9.13 -5.20
C VAL A 33 -5.82 -9.51 -4.00
N VAL A 34 -5.34 -9.19 -2.80
CA VAL A 34 -6.07 -9.46 -1.54
C VAL A 34 -6.94 -8.26 -1.17
N VAL A 35 -6.38 -7.06 -1.31
CA VAL A 35 -7.05 -5.81 -0.97
C VAL A 35 -6.73 -4.78 -2.04
N SER A 36 -7.70 -3.94 -2.37
CA SER A 36 -7.54 -2.80 -3.28
C SER A 36 -8.25 -1.57 -2.72
N ALA A 37 -7.77 -0.39 -3.08
CA ALA A 37 -8.43 0.88 -2.81
C ALA A 37 -8.18 1.85 -3.96
N SER A 38 -9.23 2.48 -4.49
CA SER A 38 -9.12 3.37 -5.65
C SER A 38 -9.98 4.62 -5.52
N THR A 39 -9.45 5.76 -5.96
CA THR A 39 -10.24 7.01 -6.12
C THR A 39 -11.42 6.88 -7.08
N ARG A 40 -11.52 5.78 -7.84
CA ARG A 40 -12.69 5.45 -8.66
C ARG A 40 -13.87 4.99 -7.82
N GLU A 41 -13.63 4.51 -6.60
CA GLU A 41 -14.68 4.11 -5.68
C GLU A 41 -15.45 5.33 -5.20
N TRP A 42 -16.77 5.28 -5.35
CA TRP A 42 -17.63 6.43 -5.07
C TRP A 42 -17.60 6.86 -3.61
N ALA A 43 -17.44 5.90 -2.69
CA ALA A 43 -17.30 6.15 -1.25
C ALA A 43 -16.07 7.02 -0.92
N ILE A 44 -14.96 6.78 -1.65
CA ILE A 44 -13.71 7.52 -1.50
C ILE A 44 -13.81 8.86 -2.24
N LYS A 45 -14.38 8.86 -3.45
CA LYS A 45 -14.56 10.06 -4.27
C LYS A 45 -15.43 11.12 -3.59
N LYS A 46 -16.46 10.71 -2.84
CA LYS A 46 -17.36 11.63 -2.11
C LYS A 46 -16.68 12.41 -0.98
N HIS A 47 -15.67 11.82 -0.36
CA HIS A 47 -14.92 12.44 0.73
C HIS A 47 -13.71 13.24 0.23
N LEU A 48 -13.44 13.23 -1.08
CA LEU A 48 -12.30 13.91 -1.69
C LEU A 48 -12.75 15.14 -2.48
N TYR A 49 -12.28 16.31 -2.04
CA TYR A 49 -12.46 17.57 -2.78
C TYR A 49 -11.64 17.58 -4.10
N SER A 50 -10.58 16.77 -4.20
CA SER A 50 -9.78 16.61 -5.41
C SER A 50 -9.15 15.22 -5.51
N THR A 51 -9.33 14.53 -6.64
CA THR A 51 -8.83 13.16 -6.86
C THR A 51 -7.34 13.08 -7.22
N ARG A 52 -6.67 14.23 -7.32
CA ARG A 52 -5.28 14.35 -7.77
C ARG A 52 -4.31 14.81 -6.68
N ASN A 53 -4.84 15.28 -5.56
CA ASN A 53 -4.04 15.95 -4.56
C ASN A 53 -3.44 14.94 -3.57
N VAL A 54 -2.44 15.38 -2.83
CA VAL A 54 -1.74 14.57 -1.82
C VAL A 54 -2.71 13.96 -0.79
N VAL A 55 -3.79 14.69 -0.48
CA VAL A 55 -4.92 14.24 0.37
C VAL A 55 -5.62 12.98 -0.18
N ALA A 56 -5.69 12.81 -1.50
CA ALA A 56 -6.25 11.61 -2.11
C ALA A 56 -5.36 10.38 -1.89
N CYS A 57 -4.04 10.53 -1.95
CA CYS A 57 -3.10 9.46 -1.60
C CYS A 57 -3.20 9.08 -0.12
N GLU A 58 -3.28 10.07 0.77
CA GLU A 58 -3.47 9.84 2.21
C GLU A 58 -4.78 9.08 2.49
N SER A 59 -5.89 9.53 1.90
CA SER A 59 -7.20 8.89 2.08
C SER A 59 -7.21 7.45 1.55
N ILE A 60 -6.58 7.21 0.39
CA ILE A 60 -6.39 5.84 -0.13
C ILE A 60 -5.57 5.00 0.84
N GLY A 61 -4.47 5.54 1.37
CA GLY A 61 -3.64 4.84 2.35
C GLY A 61 -4.44 4.45 3.59
N ARG A 62 -5.26 5.37 4.13
CA ARG A 62 -6.09 5.08 5.31
C ARG A 62 -7.14 4.00 5.04
N VAL A 63 -7.87 4.09 3.92
CA VAL A 63 -8.88 3.06 3.55
C VAL A 63 -8.21 1.71 3.27
N LEU A 64 -7.06 1.71 2.62
CA LEU A 64 -6.32 0.49 2.34
C LEU A 64 -5.83 -0.16 3.64
N ALA A 65 -5.33 0.62 4.58
CA ALA A 65 -4.85 0.14 5.88
C ALA A 65 -5.97 -0.54 6.66
N GLU A 66 -7.15 0.09 6.74
CA GLU A 66 -8.32 -0.46 7.40
C GLU A 66 -8.71 -1.81 6.78
N ARG A 67 -8.85 -1.86 5.45
CA ARG A 67 -9.16 -3.11 4.73
C ARG A 67 -8.10 -4.19 4.92
N CYS A 68 -6.82 -3.80 5.05
CA CYS A 68 -5.74 -4.73 5.34
C CYS A 68 -5.89 -5.32 6.72
N LEU A 69 -6.20 -4.51 7.75
CA LEU A 69 -6.45 -5.01 9.10
C LEU A 69 -7.67 -5.93 9.15
N GLU A 70 -8.75 -5.61 8.45
CA GLU A 70 -9.94 -6.48 8.35
C GLU A 70 -9.60 -7.83 7.69
N ALA A 71 -8.68 -7.83 6.73
CA ALA A 71 -8.16 -9.05 6.10
C ALA A 71 -7.08 -9.78 6.94
N GLY A 72 -6.71 -9.26 8.11
CA GLY A 72 -5.65 -9.82 8.96
C GLY A 72 -4.23 -9.59 8.44
N ILE A 73 -4.03 -8.54 7.64
CA ILE A 73 -2.74 -8.15 7.05
C ILE A 73 -2.16 -6.98 7.84
N ASN A 74 -1.18 -7.26 8.68
CA ASN A 74 -0.47 -6.24 9.45
C ASN A 74 0.87 -5.84 8.83
N PHE A 75 1.45 -6.69 7.97
CA PHE A 75 2.77 -6.50 7.38
C PHE A 75 2.68 -6.61 5.86
N MET A 76 3.33 -5.71 5.16
CA MET A 76 3.53 -5.79 3.72
C MET A 76 4.82 -5.10 3.34
N VAL A 77 5.33 -5.39 2.15
CA VAL A 77 6.52 -4.73 1.63
C VAL A 77 6.15 -3.82 0.48
N TYR A 78 6.68 -2.60 0.51
CA TYR A 78 6.56 -1.65 -0.56
C TYR A 78 7.95 -1.36 -1.15
N GLN A 79 8.11 -1.58 -2.45
CA GLN A 79 9.36 -1.33 -3.18
C GLN A 79 9.12 -0.21 -4.20
N PRO A 80 9.08 1.06 -3.76
CA PRO A 80 8.96 2.19 -4.68
C PRO A 80 10.22 2.31 -5.53
N THR A 81 10.07 2.85 -6.72
CA THR A 81 11.20 3.35 -7.49
C THR A 81 11.77 4.63 -6.85
N PRO A 82 13.02 5.03 -7.16
CA PRO A 82 13.67 6.18 -6.51
C PRO A 82 12.88 7.49 -6.63
N TRP A 83 12.23 7.72 -7.77
CA TRP A 83 11.42 8.92 -8.00
C TRP A 83 10.06 8.86 -7.30
N GLU A 84 9.47 7.67 -7.13
CA GLU A 84 8.27 7.48 -6.32
C GLU A 84 8.55 7.71 -4.85
N ALA A 85 9.66 7.16 -4.33
CA ALA A 85 10.09 7.35 -2.94
C ALA A 85 10.37 8.84 -2.62
N ALA A 86 10.82 9.61 -3.60
CA ALA A 86 11.02 11.04 -3.46
C ALA A 86 9.69 11.84 -3.38
N SER A 87 8.58 11.28 -3.88
CA SER A 87 7.28 11.96 -3.95
C SER A 87 6.61 12.07 -2.58
N ASP A 88 6.19 13.27 -2.20
CA ASP A 88 5.50 13.51 -0.93
C ASP A 88 4.16 12.77 -0.84
N SER A 89 3.52 12.49 -1.98
CA SER A 89 2.31 11.68 -2.02
C SER A 89 2.54 10.24 -1.55
N ILE A 90 3.69 9.65 -1.90
CA ILE A 90 4.05 8.30 -1.49
C ILE A 90 4.42 8.30 -0.01
N LYS A 91 5.19 9.29 0.47
CA LYS A 91 5.50 9.43 1.90
C LYS A 91 4.23 9.55 2.75
N LEU A 92 3.25 10.34 2.31
CA LEU A 92 1.98 10.48 3.03
C LEU A 92 1.12 9.24 2.96
N LEU A 93 1.10 8.53 1.83
CA LEU A 93 0.46 7.22 1.75
C LEU A 93 1.10 6.23 2.75
N GLN A 94 2.42 6.20 2.83
CA GLN A 94 3.13 5.35 3.80
C GLN A 94 2.82 5.72 5.25
N SER A 95 2.77 7.02 5.57
CA SER A 95 2.37 7.52 6.88
C SER A 95 0.95 7.07 7.22
N ALA A 96 -0.02 7.29 6.31
CA ALA A 96 -1.41 6.89 6.52
C ALA A 96 -1.57 5.38 6.72
N MET A 97 -0.79 4.56 6.01
CA MET A 97 -0.76 3.10 6.21
C MET A 97 -0.23 2.73 7.60
N THR A 98 0.86 3.38 8.01
CA THR A 98 1.51 3.13 9.30
C THR A 98 0.63 3.57 10.47
N GLU A 99 0.01 4.75 10.36
CA GLU A 99 -0.97 5.26 11.32
C GLU A 99 -2.22 4.39 11.38
N GLY A 100 -2.62 3.79 10.25
CA GLY A 100 -3.66 2.78 10.17
C GLY A 100 -3.26 1.41 10.72
N GLY A 101 -2.06 1.24 11.31
CA GLY A 101 -1.63 0.01 11.97
C GLY A 101 -0.98 -1.03 11.04
N VAL A 102 -0.69 -0.67 9.79
CA VAL A 102 -0.04 -1.56 8.82
C VAL A 102 1.43 -1.17 8.65
N MET A 103 2.33 -2.11 8.93
CA MET A 103 3.77 -1.91 8.79
C MET A 103 4.25 -2.21 7.37
N LEU A 104 4.87 -1.22 6.73
CA LEU A 104 5.47 -1.33 5.40
C LEU A 104 6.93 -1.82 5.41
N GLN A 105 7.36 -2.45 6.51
CA GLN A 105 8.71 -2.96 6.70
C GLN A 105 8.70 -4.49 6.69
N GLU A 106 9.74 -5.08 6.11
CA GLU A 106 9.97 -6.52 6.23
C GLU A 106 10.27 -6.84 7.71
N PRO A 107 9.52 -7.75 8.36
CA PRO A 107 9.80 -8.11 9.73
C PRO A 107 11.23 -8.63 9.82
N ARG A 108 12.05 -8.00 10.68
CA ARG A 108 13.40 -8.49 11.00
C ARG A 108 13.26 -9.89 11.57
N ARG A 109 13.69 -10.89 10.79
CA ARG A 109 13.66 -12.29 11.21
C ARG A 109 14.54 -12.45 12.44
N ILE A 110 13.93 -12.71 13.59
CA ILE A 110 14.64 -13.26 14.74
C ILE A 110 14.99 -14.71 14.40
N TYR A 111 16.28 -14.98 14.21
CA TYR A 111 16.80 -16.34 14.17
C TYR A 111 16.91 -16.80 15.62
N GLY A 112 15.93 -17.59 16.06
CA GLY A 112 15.95 -18.31 17.34
C GLY A 112 16.38 -19.75 17.13
#